data_AF-A0A920BXM9-F1
#
_entry.id   AF-A0A920BXM9-F1
#
_cell.length_a   1.000
_cell.length_b   1.000
_cell.length_c   1.000
_cell.angle_alpha   90.00
_cell.angle_beta   90.00
_cell.angle_gamma   90.00
#
_symmetry.space_group_name_H-M   'P 1'
#
loop_
_entity.id
_entity.type
_entity.pdbx_description
1 polymer ?
#
loop_
_entity_poly.entity_id
_entity_poly.type
_entity_poly.pdbx_seq_one_letter_code
_entity_poly.pdbx_strand_id
1 'polypeptide(L)'
;MVKLLCKGCTESVIVSNELVEDLLLDAEKKGIKMVSPKSYQERLRHCQTCPALQYGTTCKYSGGLVQYKAKILSGTCPCPAGSKWIGA
;
A
#
# COMPACT_ATOMS: atom_id res chain seq x y z
N MET A 1 6.80 -29.09 26.24
CA MET A 1 6.58 -27.64 26.02
C MET A 1 6.38 -27.42 24.53
N VAL A 2 5.18 -27.03 24.10
CA VAL A 2 4.95 -26.63 22.70
C VAL A 2 5.35 -25.17 22.60
N LYS A 3 6.44 -24.88 21.88
CA LYS A 3 6.84 -23.51 21.57
C LYS A 3 5.77 -22.95 20.64
N LEU A 4 4.86 -22.13 21.15
CA LEU A 4 3.93 -21.35 20.32
C LEU A 4 4.76 -20.33 19.54
N LEU A 5 5.23 -20.75 18.37
CA LEU A 5 5.85 -19.85 17.40
C LEU A 5 4.74 -18.91 16.90
N CYS A 6 4.84 -17.64 17.29
CA CYS A 6 3.97 -16.60 16.74
C CYS A 6 4.23 -16.52 15.24
N LYS A 7 3.16 -16.55 14.43
CA LYS A 7 3.28 -16.38 12.97
C LYS A 7 4.09 -15.13 12.61
N GLY A 8 3.96 -14.04 13.37
CA GLY A 8 4.73 -12.81 13.18
C GLY A 8 6.22 -12.89 13.53
N CYS A 9 6.66 -13.91 14.28
CA CYS A 9 8.08 -14.14 14.57
C CYS A 9 8.75 -15.08 13.56
N THR A 10 7.98 -15.75 12.70
CA THR A 10 8.47 -16.77 11.76
C THR A 10 8.20 -16.45 10.30
N GLU A 11 7.14 -15.71 10.00
CA GLU A 11 6.81 -15.33 8.62
C GLU A 11 7.43 -13.99 8.25
N SER A 12 7.98 -13.95 7.05
CA SER A 12 8.50 -12.72 6.46
C SER A 12 7.36 -12.07 5.67
N VAL A 13 6.85 -10.93 6.17
CA VAL A 13 5.78 -10.17 5.51
C VAL A 13 6.33 -9.30 4.37
N ILE A 14 7.33 -9.80 3.64
CA ILE A 14 7.87 -9.13 2.46
C ILE A 14 6.93 -9.47 1.31
N VAL A 15 6.11 -8.49 0.96
CA VAL A 15 5.20 -8.59 -0.18
C VAL A 15 5.99 -8.36 -1.47
N SER A 16 6.00 -9.35 -2.36
CA SER A 16 6.56 -9.20 -3.70
C SER A 16 5.72 -8.24 -4.54
N ASN A 17 6.34 -7.63 -5.55
CA ASN A 17 5.60 -6.79 -6.49
C ASN A 17 4.52 -7.59 -7.25
N GLU A 18 4.80 -8.86 -7.58
CA GLU A 18 3.84 -9.77 -8.24
C GLU A 18 2.54 -9.92 -7.43
N LEU A 19 2.64 -10.09 -6.10
CA LEU A 19 1.45 -10.17 -5.25
C LEU A 19 0.64 -8.86 -5.26
N VAL A 20 1.30 -7.70 -5.35
CA VAL A 20 0.57 -6.42 -5.48
C VAL A 20 -0.17 -6.36 -6.81
N GLU A 21 0.46 -6.81 -7.89
CA GLU A 21 -0.16 -6.84 -9.22
C GLU A 21 -1.39 -7.75 -9.23
N ASP A 22 -1.31 -8.95 -8.64
CA ASP A 22 -2.46 -9.85 -8.49
C ASP A 22 -3.61 -9.20 -7.72
N LEU A 23 -3.31 -8.52 -6.61
CA LEU A 23 -4.31 -7.78 -5.83
C LEU A 23 -4.96 -6.66 -6.65
N LEU A 24 -4.19 -5.96 -7.48
CA LEU A 24 -4.70 -4.90 -8.36
C LEU A 24 -5.58 -5.48 -9.48
N LEU A 25 -5.17 -6.58 -10.10
CA LEU A 25 -5.97 -7.28 -11.10
C LEU A 25 -7.32 -7.73 -10.52
N ASP A 26 -7.30 -8.29 -9.30
CA ASP A 26 -8.53 -8.70 -8.62
C ASP A 26 -9.42 -7.51 -8.24
N ALA A 27 -8.82 -6.38 -7.87
CA ALA A 27 -9.56 -5.14 -7.64
C ALA A 27 -10.22 -4.61 -8.93
N GLU A 28 -9.51 -4.64 -10.06
CA GLU A 28 -10.05 -4.27 -11.38
C GLU A 28 -11.21 -5.17 -11.79
N LYS A 29 -11.07 -6.50 -11.62
CA LYS A 29 -12.16 -7.47 -11.88
C LYS A 29 -13.41 -7.18 -11.04
N LYS A 30 -13.23 -6.66 -9.82
CA LYS A 30 -14.32 -6.23 -8.93
C LYS A 30 -14.88 -4.83 -9.26
N GLY A 31 -14.40 -4.21 -10.34
CA GLY A 31 -14.87 -2.91 -10.81
C GLY A 31 -14.26 -1.71 -10.07
N ILE A 32 -13.24 -1.93 -9.23
CA ILE A 32 -12.55 -0.84 -8.54
C ILE A 32 -11.80 0.00 -9.58
N LYS A 33 -12.05 1.32 -9.56
CA LYS A 33 -11.42 2.25 -10.48
C LYS A 33 -9.99 2.55 -10.04
N MET A 34 -9.10 2.62 -11.02
CA MET A 34 -7.69 2.96 -10.82
C MET A 34 -7.42 4.40 -11.25
N VAL A 35 -6.46 5.05 -10.61
CA VAL A 35 -5.96 6.35 -11.05
C VAL A 35 -5.12 6.21 -12.33
N SER A 36 -4.95 7.34 -13.02
CA SER A 36 -4.02 7.44 -14.15
C SER A 36 -2.59 7.03 -13.77
N PRO A 37 -1.77 6.54 -14.71
CA PRO A 37 -0.35 6.24 -14.46
C PRO A 37 0.42 7.42 -13.85
N LYS A 38 0.14 8.65 -14.30
CA LYS A 38 0.75 9.88 -13.78
C LYS A 38 0.41 10.09 -12.30
N SER A 39 -0.88 10.02 -11.95
CA SER A 39 -1.33 10.15 -10.56
C SER A 39 -0.74 9.05 -9.67
N TYR A 40 -0.65 7.82 -10.18
CA TYR A 40 -0.07 6.70 -9.45
C TYR A 40 1.41 6.95 -9.12
N GLN A 41 2.21 7.37 -10.11
CA GLN A 41 3.63 7.69 -9.92
C GLN A 41 3.83 8.82 -8.92
N GLU A 42 3.05 9.90 -9.00
CA GLU A 42 3.14 10.99 -8.02
C GLU A 42 2.80 10.53 -6.60
N ARG A 43 1.73 9.75 -6.43
CA ARG A 43 1.33 9.20 -5.13
C ARG A 43 2.44 8.32 -4.53
N LEU A 44 3.08 7.48 -5.36
CA LEU A 44 4.23 6.66 -4.93
C LEU A 44 5.45 7.51 -4.56
N ARG A 45 5.78 8.54 -5.33
CA ARG A 45 6.88 9.46 -5.04
C ARG A 45 6.69 10.16 -3.68
N HIS A 46 5.46 10.53 -3.36
CA HIS A 46 5.11 11.04 -2.03
C HIS A 46 5.32 9.99 -0.93
N CYS A 47 4.96 8.72 -1.17
CA CYS A 47 5.17 7.65 -0.21
C CYS A 47 6.67 7.34 -0.01
N GLN A 48 7.48 7.32 -1.08
CA GLN A 48 8.92 7.02 -1.03
C GLN A 48 9.72 8.03 -0.19
N THR A 49 9.26 9.28 -0.13
CA THR A 49 9.87 10.33 0.70
C THR A 49 9.20 10.49 2.06
N CYS A 50 8.18 9.68 2.36
CA CYS A 50 7.39 9.81 3.58
C CYS A 50 8.09 9.10 4.77
N PRO A 51 8.32 9.78 5.91
CA PRO A 51 8.85 9.14 7.12
C PRO A 51 7.92 8.06 7.71
N ALA A 52 6.70 7.95 7.20
CA ALA A 52 5.71 6.97 7.59
C ALA A 52 5.80 5.65 6.80
N LEU A 53 6.61 5.59 5.74
CA LEU A 53 6.82 4.38 4.97
C LEU A 53 7.70 3.41 5.78
N GLN A 54 7.24 2.18 5.91
CA GLN A 54 7.90 1.10 6.63
C GLN A 54 8.21 0.00 5.62
N TYR A 55 9.40 -0.58 5.74
CA TYR A 55 9.84 -1.71 4.90
C TYR A 55 9.80 -1.43 3.38
N GLY A 56 9.79 -0.15 2.98
CA GLY A 56 9.69 0.28 1.59
C GLY A 56 8.30 0.15 0.94
N THR A 57 7.32 -0.46 1.61
CA THR A 57 6.03 -0.83 0.99
C THR A 57 4.80 -0.53 1.86
N THR A 58 4.96 -0.42 3.18
CA THR A 58 3.81 -0.35 4.12
C THR A 58 3.67 1.01 4.75
N CYS A 59 2.46 1.58 4.75
CA CYS A 59 2.19 2.84 5.44
C CYS A 59 1.91 2.63 6.93
N LYS A 60 2.71 3.22 7.84
CA LYS A 60 2.52 3.06 9.31
C LYS A 60 1.15 3.49 9.82
N TYR A 61 0.48 4.44 9.14
CA TYR A 61 -0.81 4.97 9.59
C TYR A 61 -2.00 4.07 9.22
N SER A 62 -1.89 3.24 8.18
CA SER A 62 -2.99 2.36 7.78
C SER A 62 -2.64 0.87 7.78
N GLY A 63 -1.38 0.51 7.93
CA GLY A 63 -0.91 -0.88 7.78
C GLY A 63 -0.99 -1.44 6.36
N GLY A 64 -1.54 -0.69 5.39
CA GLY A 64 -1.70 -1.15 4.01
C GLY A 64 -0.51 -0.87 3.11
N LEU A 65 -0.42 -1.65 2.02
CA LEU A 65 0.59 -1.50 0.97
C LEU A 65 0.36 -0.23 0.17
N VAL A 66 1.39 0.61 0.05
CA VAL A 66 1.29 1.90 -0.65
C VAL A 66 1.10 1.71 -2.14
N GLN A 67 1.70 0.68 -2.74
CA GLN A 67 1.55 0.34 -4.15
C GLN A 67 0.11 -0.02 -4.52
N TYR A 68 -0.55 -0.79 -3.66
CA TYR A 68 -1.97 -1.10 -3.86
C TYR A 68 -2.83 0.15 -3.65
N LYS A 69 -2.73 0.79 -2.49
CA LYS A 69 -3.62 1.92 -2.12
C LYS A 69 -3.47 3.12 -3.04
N ALA A 70 -2.24 3.45 -3.47
CA ALA A 70 -1.99 4.60 -4.33
C ALA A 70 -2.62 4.44 -5.72
N LYS A 71 -2.82 3.19 -6.19
CA LYS A 71 -3.42 2.89 -7.49
C LYS A 71 -4.94 3.06 -7.48
N ILE A 72 -5.61 2.88 -6.34
CA ILE A 72 -7.07 2.98 -6.23
C ILE A 72 -7.53 4.45 -6.36
N LEU A 73 -8.54 4.70 -7.22
CA LEU A 73 -9.07 6.05 -7.49
C LEU A 73 -9.65 6.69 -6.24
N SER A 74 -10.51 5.97 -5.51
CA SER A 74 -11.10 6.41 -4.24
C SER A 74 -10.13 6.34 -3.05
N GLY A 75 -8.89 5.91 -3.28
CA GLY A 75 -7.87 5.81 -2.24
C GLY A 75 -7.38 7.18 -1.80
N THR A 76 -7.32 7.39 -0.49
CA THR A 76 -6.76 8.60 0.14
C THR A 76 -5.55 8.27 1.01
N CYS A 77 -4.62 9.24 1.14
CA CYS A 77 -3.47 9.08 2.03
C CYS A 77 -3.94 9.20 3.49
N PRO A 78 -3.68 8.19 4.34
CA PRO A 78 -4.17 8.14 5.74
C PRO A 78 -3.32 9.01 6.70
N CYS A 79 -2.58 10.00 6.20
CA CYS A 79 -1.73 10.82 7.04
C CYS A 79 -2.59 11.67 7.99
N PRO A 80 -2.32 11.68 9.32
CA PRO A 80 -3.11 12.46 10.27
C PRO A 80 -3.08 13.97 10.02
N ALA A 81 -2.00 14.47 9.39
CA ALA A 81 -1.85 15.87 9.02
C ALA A 81 -2.52 16.22 7.66
N GLY A 82 -3.43 15.37 7.19
CA GLY A 82 -4.10 15.49 5.89
C GLY A 82 -3.40 14.72 4.78
N SER A 83 -4.19 14.36 3.75
CA SER A 83 -3.72 13.57 2.62
C SER A 83 -2.53 14.23 1.93
N LYS A 84 -1.46 13.47 1.69
CA LYS A 84 -0.32 13.90 0.88
C LYS A 84 -0.51 13.64 -0.62
N TRP A 85 -1.61 13.02 -1.01
CA TRP A 85 -1.93 12.73 -2.41
C TRP A 85 -2.80 13.85 -2.97
N ILE A 86 -2.39 14.43 -4.11
CA ILE A 86 -3.15 15.47 -4.82
C ILE A 86 -4.31 14.81 -5.58
N GLY A 87 -5.50 15.45 -5.53
CA GLY A 87 -6.70 14.99 -6.24
C GLY A 87 -7.38 13.77 -5.59
N ALA A 88 -7.30 13.66 -4.27
CA ALA A 88 -8.08 12.74 -3.46
C ALA A 88 -9.46 13.34 -3.13
#